data_AF-A0A7Y9J6G9-F1
#
_entry.id   AF-A0A7Y9J6G9-F1
#
_cell.length_a   1.000
_cell.length_b   1.000
_cell.length_c   1.000
_cell.angle_alpha   90.00
_cell.angle_beta   90.00
_cell.angle_gamma   90.00
#
_symmetry.space_group_name_H-M   'P 1'
#
loop_
_entity.id
_entity.type
_entity.pdbx_description
1 polymer ?
#
loop_
_entity_poly.entity_id
_entity_poly.type
_entity_poly.pdbx_seq_one_letter_code
_entity_poly.pdbx_strand_id
1 'polypeptide(L)' 'MVEASTARDDHALLVETEERLVARWGAEGIAPDTVRGAVAEAVDRLAGARVRSFLPILVERSVRQRLVGAS' A
#
# COMPACT_ATOMS: atom_id res chain seq x y z
N MET A 1 -9.69 4.96 -24.93
CA MET A 1 -10.19 5.77 -23.80
C MET A 1 -10.54 4.82 -22.63
N VAL A 2 -9.57 4.04 -22.16
CA VAL A 2 -9.77 3.00 -21.13
C VAL A 2 -8.78 3.15 -19.97
N GLU A 3 -7.56 3.66 -20.24
CA GLU A 3 -6.50 3.82 -19.23
C GLU A 3 -6.82 4.84 -18.12
N ALA A 4 -7.61 5.89 -18.42
CA ALA A 4 -7.96 6.92 -17.45
C ALA A 4 -8.94 6.44 -16.37
N SER A 5 -9.77 5.42 -16.66
CA SER A 5 -10.62 4.79 -15.64
C SER A 5 -9.77 3.97 -14.70
N THR A 6 -8.94 3.06 -15.25
CA THR A 6 -8.10 2.14 -14.47
C THR A 6 -7.15 2.89 -13.53
N ALA A 7 -6.55 4.01 -13.95
CA ALA A 7 -5.68 4.79 -13.07
C ALA A 7 -6.42 5.46 -11.89
N ARG A 8 -7.67 5.89 -12.11
CA ARG A 8 -8.52 6.47 -11.04
C ARG A 8 -9.03 5.38 -10.09
N ASP A 9 -9.37 4.21 -10.63
CA ASP A 9 -9.76 3.02 -9.88
C ASP A 9 -8.58 2.50 -9.03
N ASP A 10 -7.38 2.43 -9.59
CA ASP A 10 -6.16 2.01 -8.89
C ASP A 10 -5.79 2.98 -7.74
N HIS A 11 -5.98 4.28 -7.94
CA HIS A 11 -5.72 5.28 -6.90
C HIS A 11 -6.71 5.17 -5.74
N ALA A 12 -8.00 4.98 -6.03
CA ALA A 12 -9.02 4.78 -4.99
C ALA A 12 -8.73 3.51 -4.16
N LEU A 13 -8.38 2.40 -4.83
CA LEU A 13 -8.01 1.15 -4.17
C LEU A 13 -6.75 1.30 -3.30
N LEU A 14 -5.80 2.12 -3.72
CA LEU A 14 -4.59 2.40 -2.93
C LEU A 14 -4.92 3.18 -1.66
N VAL A 15 -5.79 4.20 -1.76
CA VAL A 15 -6.24 4.99 -0.61
C VAL A 15 -6.97 4.11 0.40
N GLU A 16 -7.94 3.29 -0.05
CA GLU A 16 -8.65 2.34 0.82
C GLU A 16 -7.70 1.34 1.49
N THR A 17 -6.67 0.90 0.76
CA THR A 17 -5.63 0.00 1.29
C THR A 17 -4.80 0.68 2.36
N GLU A 18 -4.38 1.93 2.14
CA GLU A 18 -3.63 2.71 3.13
C GLU A 18 -4.45 2.91 4.40
N GLU A 19 -5.70 3.33 4.30
CA GLU A 19 -6.59 3.53 5.46
C GLU A 19 -6.74 2.25 6.28
N ARG A 20 -6.95 1.11 5.62
CA ARG A 20 -7.07 -0.19 6.27
C ARG A 20 -5.78 -0.60 6.97
N LEU A 21 -4.61 -0.33 6.37
CA LEU A 21 -3.32 -0.61 6.98
C LEU A 21 -3.05 0.28 8.20
N VAL A 22 -3.36 1.57 8.11
CA VAL A 22 -3.23 2.51 9.23
C VAL A 22 -4.10 2.08 10.40
N ALA A 23 -5.37 1.74 10.15
CA ALA A 23 -6.29 1.28 11.20
C ALA A 23 -5.80 0.00 11.88
N ARG A 24 -5.34 -0.99 11.08
CA ARG A 24 -4.85 -2.26 11.60
C ARG A 24 -3.59 -2.08 12.46
N TRP A 25 -2.56 -1.43 11.91
CA TRP A 25 -1.27 -1.31 12.60
C TRP A 25 -1.31 -0.26 13.71
N GLY A 26 -2.21 0.72 13.63
CA GLY A 26 -2.52 1.62 14.73
C GLY A 26 -3.08 0.87 15.95
N ALA A 27 -3.92 -0.14 15.73
CA ALA A 27 -4.39 -1.02 16.82
C ALA A 27 -3.27 -1.87 17.44
N GLU A 28 -2.16 -2.07 16.72
CA GLU A 28 -0.95 -2.75 17.19
C GLU A 28 0.09 -1.76 17.78
N GLY A 29 -0.25 -0.47 17.90
CA GLY A 29 0.59 0.57 18.52
C GLY A 29 1.60 1.24 17.57
N ILE A 30 1.53 0.97 16.27
CA ILE A 30 2.40 1.59 15.27
C ILE A 30 1.87 2.98 14.89
N ALA A 31 2.76 3.96 14.83
CA ALA A 31 2.41 5.33 14.44
C ALA A 31 1.87 5.37 12.98
N PRO A 32 0.78 6.10 12.70
CA PRO A 32 0.22 6.23 11.36
C PRO A 32 1.24 6.66 10.30
N ASP A 33 2.13 7.60 10.64
CA ASP A 33 3.14 8.10 9.71
C ASP A 33 4.17 7.03 9.31
N THR A 34 4.48 6.09 10.21
CA THR A 34 5.32 4.92 9.90
C THR A 34 4.64 4.01 8.87
N VAL A 35 3.32 3.80 9.00
CA VAL A 35 2.55 2.98 8.07
C VAL A 35 2.46 3.66 6.70
N ARG A 36 2.16 4.97 6.67
CA ARG A 36 2.13 5.75 5.41
C ARG A 36 3.48 5.77 4.69
N GLY A 37 4.56 5.92 5.45
CA GLY A 37 5.93 5.83 4.90
C GLY A 37 6.20 4.46 4.25
N ALA A 38 5.79 3.37 4.91
CA ALA A 38 5.94 2.02 4.37
C ALA A 38 5.08 1.79 3.11
N VAL A 39 3.87 2.35 3.05
CA VAL A 39 3.01 2.32 1.86
C VAL A 39 3.65 3.09 0.71
N ALA A 40 4.14 4.30 0.94
CA ALA A 40 4.81 5.12 -0.08
C ALA A 40 6.06 4.42 -0.65
N GLU A 41 6.92 3.84 0.20
CA GLU A 41 8.08 3.05 -0.24
C GLU A 41 7.68 1.84 -1.10
N ALA A 42 6.57 1.17 -0.74
CA ALA A 42 6.09 0.02 -1.48
C ALA A 42 5.51 0.42 -2.85
N VAL A 43 4.77 1.53 -2.91
CA VAL A 43 4.23 2.10 -4.17
C VAL A 43 5.36 2.50 -5.10
N ASP A 44 6.37 3.22 -4.60
CA ASP A 44 7.52 3.66 -5.41
C ASP A 44 8.29 2.47 -5.99
N ARG A 45 8.57 1.45 -5.15
CA ARG A 45 9.23 0.21 -5.59
C ARG A 45 8.43 -0.54 -6.66
N LEU A 46 7.11 -0.49 -6.59
CA LEU A 46 6.20 -1.21 -7.48
C LEU A 46 5.75 -0.39 -8.70
N ALA A 47 6.02 0.91 -8.73
CA ALA A 47 5.68 1.80 -9.85
C ALA A 47 6.33 1.36 -11.18
N GLY A 48 7.46 0.67 -11.12
CA GLY A 48 8.13 0.08 -12.29
C GLY A 48 7.60 -1.31 -12.71
N ALA A 49 6.78 -1.97 -11.88
CA ALA A 49 6.23 -3.27 -12.18
C ALA A 49 5.01 -3.14 -13.11
N ARG A 50 5.02 -3.83 -14.25
CA ARG A 50 3.93 -3.82 -15.28
C ARG A 50 2.56 -4.32 -14.79
N VAL A 51 2.42 -4.64 -13.51
CA VAL A 51 1.25 -5.29 -12.93
C VAL A 51 0.46 -4.27 -12.09
N ARG A 52 -0.13 -3.29 -12.77
CA ARG A 52 -0.93 -2.22 -12.14
C ARG A 52 -2.15 -2.79 -11.37
N SER A 53 -2.74 -3.87 -11.87
CA SER A 53 -3.93 -4.52 -11.29
C SER A 53 -3.69 -5.31 -9.99
N PHE A 54 -2.45 -5.45 -9.52
CA PHE A 54 -2.14 -6.20 -8.28
C PHE A 54 -1.31 -5.38 -7.27
N LEU A 55 -1.11 -4.08 -7.52
CA LEU A 55 -0.33 -3.21 -6.65
C LEU A 55 -0.80 -3.25 -5.18
N PRO A 56 -2.12 -3.23 -4.87
CA PRO A 56 -2.59 -3.29 -3.48
C PRO A 56 -2.14 -4.55 -2.73
N ILE A 57 -2.24 -5.72 -3.38
CA ILE A 57 -1.87 -7.01 -2.79
C ILE A 57 -0.35 -7.08 -2.56
N LEU A 58 0.43 -6.54 -3.50
CA LEU A 58 1.89 -6.50 -3.40
C LEU A 58 2.36 -5.52 -2.31
N VAL A 59 1.70 -4.36 -2.19
CA VAL A 59 1.93 -3.39 -1.11
C VAL A 59 1.62 -4.01 0.24
N GLU A 60 0.45 -4.63 0.41
CA GLU A 60 0.06 -5.27 1.68
C GLU A 60 1.06 -6.36 2.09
N ARG A 61 1.49 -7.20 1.14
CA ARG A 61 2.51 -8.24 1.39
C ARG A 61 3.85 -7.64 1.82
N SER A 62 4.31 -6.59 1.14
CA SER A 62 5.59 -5.95 1.43
C SER A 62 5.59 -5.30 2.82
N VAL A 63 4.51 -4.58 3.17
CA VAL A 63 4.34 -3.94 4.49
C VAL A 63 4.37 -4.99 5.59
N ARG A 64 3.64 -6.09 5.43
CA ARG A 64 3.62 -7.19 6.41
C ARG A 64 5.01 -7.78 6.66
N GLN A 65 5.78 -8.05 5.60
CA GLN A 65 7.12 -8.61 5.72
C GLN A 65 8.08 -7.68 6.46
N ARG A 66 8.00 -6.36 6.21
CA ARG A 66 8.85 -5.37 6.87
C ARG A 66 8.53 -5.24 8.36
N LEU A 67 7.25 -5.17 8.72
CA LEU A 67 6.84 -4.93 10.10
C LEU A 67 7.01 -6.16 10.99
N VAL A 68 6.82 -7.38 10.46
CA VAL A 68 7.09 -8.62 11.22
C VAL A 68 8.58 -8.83 11.49
N GLY A 69 9.47 -8.38 10.60
CA GLY A 69 10.92 -8.49 10.79
C GLY A 69 11.55 -7.38 11.64
N ALA A 70 10.76 -6.41 12.09
CA ALA A 70 11.22 -5.29 12.92
C ALA A 70 10.93 -5.47 14.42
N SER A 71 10.31 -6.60 14.80
CA SER A 71 10.05 -7.02 16.19
C SER A 71 11.16 -7.91 16.75
#